data_AF-A0A8I0HDN2-F1
#
_entry.id   AF-A0A8I0HDN2-F1
#
_cell.length_a   1.000
_cell.length_b   1.000
_cell.length_c   1.000
_cell.angle_alpha   90.00
_cell.angle_beta   90.00
_cell.angle_gamma   90.00
#
_symmetry.space_group_name_H-M   'P 1'
#
loop_
_entity.id
_entity.type
_entity.pdbx_description
1 polymer ?
#
loop_
_entity_poly.entity_id
_entity_poly.type
_entity_poly.pdbx_seq_one_letter_code
_entity_poly.pdbx_strand_id
1 'polypeptide(L)' 'KTLEGKTFKMTAKAGQGGRLFGSVTSKQVAEEIKKQYNIDVDKRKVVLDCDIKEFGTYHAEVKLFTGVSAKIDVQVSEA' A
#
# COMPACT_ATOMS: atom_id res chain seq x y z
N LYS A 1 6.60 13.12 -12.48
CA LYS A 1 7.19 12.12 -11.57
C LYS A 1 6.15 11.02 -11.38
N THR A 2 6.28 9.93 -12.13
CA THR A 2 5.18 8.98 -12.35
C THR A 2 5.29 7.83 -11.35
N LEU A 3 4.25 7.67 -10.53
CA LEU A 3 4.13 6.58 -9.55
C LEU A 3 3.49 5.32 -10.15
N GLU A 4 2.98 5.41 -11.39
CA GLU A 4 2.32 4.31 -12.08
C GLU A 4 3.28 3.14 -12.36
N GLY A 5 2.90 1.96 -11.89
CA GLY A 5 3.62 0.71 -12.12
C GLY A 5 4.83 0.51 -11.21
N LYS A 6 4.93 1.27 -10.12
CA LYS A 6 5.98 1.05 -9.13
C LYS A 6 5.55 0.02 -8.10
N THR A 7 6.43 -0.96 -7.88
CA THR A 7 6.31 -1.93 -6.81
C THR A 7 6.84 -1.36 -5.50
N PHE A 8 5.93 -1.20 -4.53
CA PHE A 8 6.18 -0.85 -3.15
C PHE A 8 6.35 -2.12 -2.35
N LYS A 9 7.59 -2.38 -1.94
CA LYS A 9 7.87 -3.45 -0.98
C LYS A 9 7.60 -2.92 0.42
N MET A 10 6.54 -3.43 1.05
CA MET A 10 6.23 -3.20 2.45
C MET A 10 6.67 -4.43 3.25
N THR A 11 7.47 -4.24 4.28
CA THR A 11 7.83 -5.31 5.21
C THR A 11 6.89 -5.27 6.40
N ALA A 12 6.20 -6.38 6.64
CA ALA A 12 5.26 -6.51 7.74
C ALA A 12 5.49 -7.82 8.48
N LYS A 13 5.24 -7.82 9.79
CA LYS A 13 5.49 -9.01 10.63
C LYS A 13 4.50 -10.12 10.31
N ALA A 14 5.01 -11.34 10.18
CA ALA A 14 4.18 -12.52 10.04
C ALA A 14 3.47 -12.82 11.35
N GLY A 15 2.17 -13.04 11.26
CA GLY A 15 1.37 -13.71 12.28
C GLY A 15 1.42 -15.22 12.14
N GLN A 16 0.77 -15.91 13.08
CA GLN A 16 0.73 -17.37 13.08
C GLN A 16 -0.17 -17.88 11.94
N GLY A 17 0.35 -18.80 11.13
CA GLY A 17 -0.43 -19.49 10.08
C GLY A 17 -0.47 -18.78 8.71
N GLY A 18 0.54 -17.99 8.34
CA GLY A 18 0.65 -17.38 7.00
C GLY A 18 -0.11 -16.06 6.81
N ARG A 19 -0.76 -15.57 7.88
CA ARG A 19 -1.40 -14.25 7.92
C ARG A 19 -0.43 -13.21 8.46
N LEU A 20 -0.63 -11.96 8.12
CA LEU A 20 0.08 -10.82 8.70
C LEU A 20 -0.34 -10.62 10.17
N PHE A 21 0.59 -10.16 11.00
CA PHE A 21 0.35 -9.74 12.38
C PHE A 21 -0.39 -8.39 12.37
N GLY A 22 -1.66 -8.42 11.95
CA GLY A 22 -2.49 -7.24 11.71
C GLY A 22 -3.16 -7.26 10.34
N SER A 23 -3.61 -6.09 9.89
CA SER A 23 -4.17 -5.89 8.55
C SER A 23 -3.50 -4.64 7.97
N VAL A 24 -2.92 -4.76 6.78
CA VAL A 24 -2.44 -3.57 6.07
C VAL A 24 -3.67 -2.91 5.45
N THR A 25 -4.04 -1.78 6.06
CA THR A 25 -5.20 -0.96 5.68
C THR A 25 -4.73 0.23 4.84
N SER A 26 -5.67 0.90 4.18
CA SER A 26 -5.42 2.15 3.43
C SER A 26 -4.64 3.20 4.22
N LYS A 27 -4.80 3.24 5.55
CA LYS A 27 -4.04 4.13 6.44
C LYS A 27 -2.55 3.78 6.49
N GLN A 28 -2.19 2.50 6.61
CA GLN A 28 -0.79 2.07 6.62
C GLN A 28 -0.14 2.28 5.25
N VAL A 29 -0.86 1.97 4.18
CA VAL A 29 -0.38 2.21 2.80
C VAL A 29 -0.13 3.70 2.57
N ALA A 30 -1.05 4.57 3.00
CA ALA A 30 -0.87 6.03 2.92
C ALA A 30 0.38 6.51 3.68
N GLU A 31 0.61 6.01 4.90
CA GLU A 31 1.78 6.37 5.72
C GLU A 31 3.10 5.90 5.07
N GLU A 32 3.14 4.70 4.50
CA GLU A 32 4.31 4.16 3.79
C GLU A 32 4.60 4.93 2.50
N ILE A 33 3.58 5.25 1.70
CA ILE A 33 3.74 6.09 0.51
C ILE A 33 4.29 7.48 0.91
N LYS A 34 3.73 8.06 1.97
CA LYS A 34 4.20 9.34 2.50
C LYS A 34 5.64 9.25 2.98
N LYS A 35 6.04 8.18 3.66
CA LYS A 35 7.44 7.96 4.08
C LYS A 35 8.40 7.77 2.90
N GLN A 36 8.08 6.92 1.93
CA GLN A 36 8.98 6.61 0.82
C GLN A 36 9.08 7.74 -0.21
N TYR A 37 7.97 8.40 -0.52
CA TYR A 37 7.90 9.38 -1.62
C TYR A 37 7.67 10.82 -1.15
N ASN A 38 7.44 11.03 0.14
CA ASN A 38 7.12 12.34 0.71
C ASN A 38 5.86 12.96 0.07
N ILE A 39 4.90 12.09 -0.27
CA ILE A 39 3.63 12.45 -0.89
C ILE A 39 2.53 12.31 0.15
N ASP A 40 1.83 13.41 0.41
CA ASP A 40 0.67 13.39 1.31
C ASP A 40 -0.54 12.77 0.60
N VAL A 41 -0.84 11.53 0.98
CA VAL A 41 -1.98 10.77 0.46
C VAL A 41 -2.97 10.57 1.59
N ASP A 42 -4.17 11.08 1.43
CA ASP A 42 -5.23 10.84 2.40
C ASP A 42 -5.77 9.41 2.26
N LYS A 43 -6.10 8.76 3.38
CA LYS A 43 -6.69 7.41 3.41
C LYS A 43 -7.95 7.27 2.55
N ARG A 44 -8.70 8.37 2.33
CA ARG A 44 -9.90 8.39 1.46
C ARG A 44 -9.55 8.29 -0.02
N LYS A 45 -8.32 8.63 -0.38
CA LYS A 45 -7.83 8.62 -1.75
C LYS A 45 -7.05 7.34 -2.09
N VAL A 46 -6.74 6.51 -1.10
CA VAL A 46 -6.19 5.17 -1.31
C VAL A 46 -7.34 4.21 -1.50
N VAL A 47 -7.44 3.66 -2.69
CA VAL A 47 -8.38 2.60 -3.06
C VAL A 47 -7.60 1.28 -3.00
N LEU A 48 -7.85 0.50 -1.96
CA LEU A 48 -7.49 -0.92 -1.93
C LEU A 48 -8.74 -1.73 -2.24
N ASP A 49 -8.64 -2.65 -3.19
CA ASP A 49 -9.72 -3.56 -3.53
C ASP A 49 -9.95 -4.61 -2.43
N CYS A 50 -8.90 -4.94 -1.68
CA CYS A 50 -8.95 -5.93 -0.61
C CYS A 50 -8.03 -5.54 0.54
N ASP A 51 -8.48 -5.77 1.78
CA ASP A 51 -7.62 -5.67 2.96
C ASP A 51 -6.50 -6.70 2.86
N ILE A 52 -5.27 -6.26 3.05
CA ILE A 52 -4.09 -7.12 2.98
C ILE A 52 -3.90 -7.78 4.35
N LYS A 53 -4.24 -9.06 4.44
CA LYS A 53 -4.15 -9.86 5.67
C LYS A 53 -3.12 -10.98 5.57
N GLU A 54 -2.49 -11.13 4.41
CA GLU A 54 -1.56 -12.21 4.08
C GLU A 54 -0.38 -11.64 3.30
N PHE A 55 0.71 -12.39 3.25
CA PHE A 55 1.85 -12.04 2.41
C PHE A 55 1.49 -12.25 0.94
N GLY A 56 1.79 -11.26 0.11
CA GLY A 56 1.38 -11.29 -1.28
C GLY A 56 1.65 -9.98 -1.99
N THR A 57 1.34 -9.98 -3.28
CA THR A 57 1.36 -8.76 -4.09
C THR A 57 -0.07 -8.29 -4.26
N TYR A 58 -0.33 -7.04 -3.89
CA TYR A 58 -1.64 -6.42 -3.93
C TYR A 58 -1.56 -5.15 -4.77
N HIS A 59 -2.61 -4.85 -5.53
CA HIS A 59 -2.68 -3.64 -6.31
C HIS A 59 -3.46 -2.58 -5.53
N ALA A 60 -2.88 -1.39 -5.39
CA ALA A 60 -3.55 -0.25 -4.77
C ALA A 60 -3.55 0.94 -5.73
N GLU A 61 -4.66 1.66 -5.78
CA GLU A 61 -4.78 2.89 -6.57
C GLU A 61 -4.79 4.09 -5.62
N VAL A 62 -3.90 5.03 -5.88
CA VAL A 62 -3.67 6.22 -5.07
C VAL A 62 -4.07 7.43 -5.87
N LYS A 63 -5.16 8.09 -5.47
CA LYS A 63 -5.59 9.35 -6.07
C LYS A 63 -4.87 10.49 -5.36
N LEU A 64 -4.11 11.29 -6.10
CA LEU A 64 -3.32 12.39 -5.54
C LEU A 64 -4.12 13.68 -5.59
N PHE A 65 -4.55 14.06 -6.80
CA PHE A 65 -5.30 15.28 -7.10
C PHE A 65 -6.31 15.03 -8.22
N THR A 66 -7.18 16.01 -8.49
CA THR A 66 -8.14 15.98 -9.62
C THR A 66 -7.41 15.70 -10.92
N GLY A 67 -7.61 14.49 -11.47
CA GLY A 67 -6.98 14.03 -12.71
C GLY A 67 -5.66 13.26 -12.53
N VAL A 68 -5.16 13.10 -11.30
CA VAL A 68 -3.90 12.38 -11.03
C VAL A 68 -4.19 11.15 -10.16
N SER A 69 -4.24 9.99 -10.79
CA SER A 69 -4.31 8.66 -10.18
C SER A 69 -3.03 7.89 -10.45
N ALA A 70 -2.46 7.29 -9.42
CA ALA A 70 -1.28 6.44 -9.52
C ALA A 70 -1.64 5.02 -9.10
N LYS A 71 -1.37 4.05 -9.97
CA LYS A 71 -1.48 2.62 -9.63
C LYS A 71 -0.14 2.13 -9.10
N ILE A 72 -0.17 1.53 -7.92
CA ILE A 72 1.01 1.01 -7.25
C ILE A 72 0.82 -0.46 -6.89
N ASP A 73 1.91 -1.22 -6.92
CA ASP A 73 1.91 -2.63 -6.55
C ASP A 73 2.49 -2.76 -5.14
N VAL A 74 1.66 -3.04 -4.16
CA VAL A 74 2.08 -3.27 -2.77
C VAL A 74 2.46 -4.73 -2.61
N GLN A 75 3.76 -5.01 -2.62
CA GLN A 75 4.29 -6.32 -2.29
C GLN A 75 4.57 -6.38 -0.78
N VAL A 76 3.83 -7.23 -0.07
CA VAL A 76 4.03 -7.45 1.35
C VAL A 76 4.89 -8.68 1.56
N SER A 77 6.03 -8.48 2.21
CA SER A 77 7.00 -9.53 2.54
C SER A 77 7.28 -9.59 4.05
N GLU A 78 7.71 -10.76 4.52
CA GLU A 78 8.12 -10.96 5.91
C GLU A 78 9.32 -10.06 6.25
N ALA A 79 9.23 -9.38 7.40
CA ALA A 79 10.24 -8.46 7.90
C ALA A 79 11.33 -9.20 8.70
#